data_AF-A0A968D6X6-F1
#
_entry.id   AF-A0A968D6X6-F1
#
_cell.length_a   1.000
_cell.length_b   1.000
_cell.length_c   1.000
_cell.angle_alpha   90.00
_cell.angle_beta   90.00
_cell.angle_gamma   90.00
#
_symmetry.space_group_name_H-M   'P 1'
#
loop_
_entity.id
_entity.type
_entity.pdbx_description
1 polymer ?
#
loop_
_entity_poly.entity_id
_entity_poly.type
_entity_poly.pdbx_seq_one_letter_code
_entity_poly.pdbx_strand_id
1 'polypeptide(L)'
;MRTAGHNQWYPFMDRPLPQGGANPAVIPVHDPDPLPDGARFVVVGAGVHGLSAAYHLAMGLERRGLGTGDQVVLIDKQGPGAGATGLACGCVRNLYMTGPLHAILRASVEVWESDP
;
A
#
# COMPACT_ATOMS: atom_id res chain seq x y z
N MET A 1 -19.42 39.12 -22.57
CA MET A 1 -20.20 37.88 -22.36
C MET A 1 -19.20 36.80 -21.95
N ARG A 2 -19.06 36.52 -20.64
CA ARG A 2 -18.04 35.60 -20.09
C ARG A 2 -18.47 34.15 -20.33
N THR A 3 -17.58 33.36 -20.89
CA THR A 3 -17.72 31.92 -21.14
C THR A 3 -17.99 31.18 -19.83
N ALA A 4 -19.03 30.35 -19.87
CA ALA A 4 -19.50 29.58 -18.74
C ALA A 4 -18.45 28.54 -18.28
N GLY A 5 -18.28 28.42 -16.96
CA GLY A 5 -18.22 27.12 -16.31
C GLY A 5 -16.87 26.42 -16.21
N HIS A 6 -15.77 27.10 -15.87
CA HIS A 6 -14.72 26.40 -15.14
C HIS A 6 -15.22 26.17 -13.71
N ASN A 7 -15.33 24.90 -13.32
CA ASN A 7 -15.56 24.50 -11.94
C ASN A 7 -14.36 25.01 -11.11
N GLN A 8 -14.54 26.18 -10.51
CA GLN A 8 -13.51 26.90 -9.76
C GLN A 8 -13.27 26.34 -8.36
N TRP A 9 -14.05 25.34 -7.94
CA TRP A 9 -13.97 24.72 -6.62
C TRP A 9 -13.18 23.41 -6.62
N TYR A 10 -13.12 22.71 -7.76
CA TYR A 10 -12.47 21.41 -7.91
C TYR A 10 -11.73 21.31 -9.25
N PRO A 11 -10.65 22.09 -9.45
CA PRO A 11 -9.93 22.19 -10.73
C PRO A 11 -9.30 20.87 -11.23
N PHE A 12 -9.36 19.81 -10.43
CA PHE A 12 -8.83 18.48 -10.75
C PHE A 12 -9.89 17.46 -11.20
N MET A 13 -11.20 17.73 -11.05
CA MET A 13 -12.25 16.77 -11.42
C MET A 13 -12.35 16.57 -12.94
N ASP A 14 -12.05 17.62 -13.70
CA ASP A 14 -12.17 17.61 -15.17
C ASP A 14 -10.84 17.30 -15.87
N ARG A 15 -9.80 16.87 -15.14
CA ARG A 15 -8.51 16.52 -15.75
C ARG A 15 -8.66 15.25 -16.59
N PRO A 16 -8.15 15.21 -17.83
CA PRO A 16 -8.11 13.99 -18.60
C PRO A 16 -7.28 12.93 -17.87
N LEU A 17 -7.73 11.67 -17.92
CA LEU A 17 -6.97 10.55 -17.36
C LEU A 17 -5.62 10.43 -18.11
N PRO A 18 -4.52 10.11 -17.40
CA PRO A 18 -3.25 9.81 -18.04
C PRO A 18 -3.42 8.72 -19.09
N GLN A 19 -2.83 8.92 -20.26
CA GLN A 19 -2.81 7.91 -21.31
C GLN A 19 -1.87 6.77 -20.87
N GLY A 20 -2.31 5.52 -21.02
CA GLY A 20 -1.51 4.33 -20.69
C GLY A 20 -1.83 3.64 -19.36
N GLY A 21 -2.84 4.08 -18.60
CA GLY A 21 -3.32 3.38 -17.41
C GLY A 21 -2.35 3.31 -16.23
N ALA A 22 -1.19 3.96 -16.34
CA ALA A 22 -0.22 4.09 -15.27
C ALA A 22 -0.64 5.24 -14.34
N ASN A 23 -0.65 4.97 -13.04
CA ASN A 23 -0.86 6.01 -12.04
C ASN A 23 0.35 6.99 -12.10
N PRO A 24 0.16 8.30 -12.32
CA PRO A 24 1.25 9.25 -12.52
C PRO A 24 2.06 9.50 -11.25
N ALA A 25 1.55 9.07 -10.08
CA ALA A 25 2.29 9.07 -8.82
C ALA A 25 3.23 7.86 -8.66
N VAL A 26 3.20 6.90 -9.60
CA VAL A 26 4.08 5.73 -9.57
C VAL A 26 5.49 6.18 -9.93
N ILE A 27 6.39 6.11 -8.95
CA ILE A 27 7.82 6.07 -9.23
C ILE A 27 8.08 4.70 -9.85
N PRO A 28 8.54 4.60 -11.11
CA PRO A 28 8.84 3.31 -11.72
C PRO A 28 9.89 2.60 -10.87
N VAL A 29 9.65 1.31 -10.58
CA VAL A 29 10.71 0.47 -10.02
C VAL A 29 11.75 0.28 -11.11
N HIS A 30 12.90 0.89 -10.91
CA HIS A 30 14.08 0.62 -11.71
C HIS A 30 14.85 -0.50 -11.01
N ASP A 31 15.23 -1.52 -11.76
CA ASP A 31 16.04 -2.66 -11.27
C ASP A 31 15.34 -3.55 -10.22
N PRO A 32 14.19 -4.19 -10.56
CA PRO A 32 13.58 -5.15 -9.65
C PRO A 32 14.48 -6.38 -9.48
N ASP A 33 14.57 -6.89 -8.25
CA ASP A 33 15.27 -8.15 -7.98
C ASP A 33 14.74 -9.28 -8.87
N PRO A 34 15.61 -10.18 -9.36
CA PRO A 34 15.18 -11.34 -10.10
C PRO A 34 14.26 -12.20 -9.24
N LEU A 35 13.21 -12.75 -9.85
CA LEU A 35 12.32 -13.67 -9.16
C LEU A 35 13.09 -14.93 -8.76
N PRO A 36 12.90 -15.43 -7.52
CA PRO A 36 13.47 -16.71 -7.13
C PRO A 36 12.77 -17.85 -7.86
N ASP A 37 13.45 -19.00 -7.96
CA ASP A 37 12.90 -20.21 -8.59
C ASP A 37 11.64 -20.73 -7.88
N GLY A 38 11.45 -20.36 -6.61
CA GLY A 38 10.25 -20.65 -5.84
C GLY A 38 10.21 -19.91 -4.51
N ALA A 39 9.02 -19.84 -3.92
CA ALA A 39 8.79 -19.25 -2.60
C ALA A 39 7.74 -20.06 -1.84
N ARG A 40 7.87 -20.12 -0.52
CA ARG A 40 6.89 -20.79 0.34
C ARG A 40 5.61 -19.96 0.47
N PHE A 41 5.76 -18.65 0.53
CA PHE A 41 4.65 -17.70 0.56
C PHE A 41 4.87 -16.63 -0.49
N VAL A 42 3.80 -16.32 -1.24
CA VAL A 42 3.79 -15.23 -2.21
C VAL A 42 2.71 -14.24 -1.81
N VAL A 43 3.08 -12.98 -1.63
CA VAL A 43 2.16 -11.87 -1.41
C VAL A 43 2.09 -11.04 -2.69
N VAL A 44 0.88 -10.89 -3.23
CA VAL A 44 0.65 -10.19 -4.51
C VAL A 44 0.09 -8.79 -4.24
N GLY A 45 0.87 -7.77 -4.61
CA GLY A 45 0.55 -6.35 -4.46
C GLY A 45 1.33 -5.68 -3.34
N ALA A 46 2.20 -4.74 -3.69
CA ALA A 46 3.01 -3.94 -2.78
C ALA A 46 2.29 -2.66 -2.32
N GLY A 47 0.98 -2.75 -2.06
CA GLY A 47 0.23 -1.73 -1.31
C GLY A 47 0.47 -1.86 0.20
N VAL A 48 -0.05 -0.92 0.99
CA VAL A 48 0.11 -0.91 2.46
C VAL A 48 -0.31 -2.22 3.12
N HIS A 49 -1.39 -2.86 2.63
CA HIS A 49 -1.84 -4.14 3.16
C HIS A 49 -0.90 -5.29 2.79
N GLY A 50 -0.43 -5.36 1.54
CA GLY A 50 0.48 -6.42 1.12
C GLY A 50 1.84 -6.31 1.79
N LEU A 51 2.39 -5.08 1.88
CA LEU A 51 3.63 -4.81 2.61
C LEU A 51 3.49 -5.18 4.10
N SER A 52 2.40 -4.76 4.75
CA SER A 52 2.14 -5.11 6.16
C SER A 52 1.96 -6.61 6.35
N ALA A 53 1.25 -7.30 5.45
CA ALA A 53 1.07 -8.74 5.52
C ALA A 53 2.40 -9.50 5.35
N ALA A 54 3.23 -9.12 4.38
CA ALA A 54 4.54 -9.72 4.16
C ALA A 54 5.47 -9.49 5.36
N TYR A 55 5.52 -8.27 5.88
CA TYR A 55 6.32 -7.90 7.06
C TYR A 55 5.94 -8.72 8.29
N HIS A 56 4.66 -8.74 8.68
CA HIS A 56 4.21 -9.47 9.86
C HIS A 56 4.31 -10.99 9.68
N LEU A 57 4.13 -11.50 8.45
CA LEU A 57 4.35 -12.92 8.17
C LEU A 57 5.82 -13.31 8.34
N ALA A 58 6.74 -12.53 7.77
CA ALA A 58 8.18 -12.76 7.92
C ALA A 58 8.60 -12.75 9.39
N MET A 59 8.23 -11.70 10.14
CA MET A 59 8.49 -11.62 11.58
C MET A 59 7.87 -12.79 12.36
N GLY A 60 6.65 -13.18 12.01
CA GLY A 60 5.93 -14.27 12.68
C GLY A 60 6.59 -15.63 12.45
N LEU A 61 7.17 -15.85 11.27
CA LEU A 61 7.94 -17.05 10.95
C LEU A 61 9.25 -17.08 11.75
N GLU A 62 9.96 -15.96 11.79
CA GLU A 62 11.21 -15.82 12.54
C GLU A 62 11.01 -16.04 14.04
N ARG A 63 10.05 -15.35 14.65
CA ARG A 63 9.74 -15.50 16.09
C ARG A 63 9.35 -16.93 16.48
N ARG A 64 8.82 -17.72 15.54
CA ARG A 64 8.42 -19.11 15.77
C ARG A 64 9.51 -20.13 15.42
N GLY A 65 10.68 -19.68 14.96
CA GLY A 65 11.75 -20.57 14.53
C GLY A 65 11.42 -21.35 13.26
N LEU A 66 10.54 -20.82 12.40
CA LEU A 66 10.08 -21.46 11.16
C LEU A 66 10.77 -20.91 9.90
N GLY A 67 11.93 -20.26 10.07
CA GLY A 67 12.75 -19.64 9.02
C GLY A 67 12.99 -18.15 9.29
N THR A 68 13.78 -17.49 8.45
CA THR A 68 14.25 -16.09 8.67
C THR A 68 13.40 -15.04 7.94
N GLY A 69 12.35 -15.47 7.24
CA GLY A 69 11.45 -14.59 6.48
C GLY A 69 11.78 -14.49 4.98
N ASP A 70 12.97 -14.93 4.58
CA ASP A 70 13.45 -15.08 3.19
C ASP A 70 12.51 -15.87 2.25
N GLN A 71 11.76 -16.80 2.84
CA GLN A 71 10.72 -17.61 2.19
C GLN A 71 9.42 -16.87 1.83
N VAL A 72 9.30 -15.57 2.18
CA VAL A 72 8.16 -14.70 1.84
C VAL A 72 8.56 -13.77 0.70
N VAL A 73 7.94 -13.95 -0.47
CA VAL A 73 8.19 -13.10 -1.65
C VAL A 73 7.01 -12.17 -1.86
N LEU A 74 7.26 -10.88 -1.95
CA LEU A 74 6.27 -9.85 -2.27
C LEU A 74 6.51 -9.36 -3.71
N ILE A 75 5.48 -9.47 -4.55
CA ILE A 75 5.54 -9.02 -5.95
C ILE A 75 4.53 -7.91 -6.21
N ASP A 76 4.85 -7.00 -7.13
CA ASP A 76 3.92 -5.98 -7.61
C ASP A 76 4.03 -5.79 -9.12
N LYS A 77 2.90 -5.43 -9.75
CA LYS A 77 2.82 -5.23 -11.20
C LYS A 77 3.54 -3.97 -11.67
N GLN A 78 3.63 -2.95 -10.82
CA GLN A 78 4.09 -1.61 -11.19
C GLN A 78 5.08 -1.02 -10.18
N GLY A 79 4.94 -1.37 -8.90
CA GLY A 79 5.85 -1.00 -7.84
C GLY A 79 5.15 -0.72 -6.50
N PRO A 80 5.92 -0.57 -5.42
CA PRO A 80 5.39 -0.23 -4.11
C PRO A 80 4.52 1.02 -4.13
N GLY A 81 3.33 0.93 -3.52
CA GLY A 81 2.40 2.05 -3.43
C GLY A 81 1.71 2.43 -4.74
N ALA A 82 1.90 1.72 -5.84
CA ALA A 82 1.40 2.12 -7.14
C ALA A 82 -0.15 2.18 -7.27
N GLY A 83 -0.86 1.51 -6.36
CA GLY A 83 -2.32 1.51 -6.27
C GLY A 83 -2.89 2.60 -5.34
N ALA A 84 -3.97 2.27 -4.63
CA ALA A 84 -4.68 3.20 -3.73
C ALA A 84 -3.79 3.77 -2.62
N THR A 85 -2.76 3.03 -2.19
CA THR A 85 -1.80 3.47 -1.17
C THR A 85 -1.10 4.77 -1.55
N GLY A 86 -0.58 4.90 -2.77
CA GLY A 86 0.11 6.11 -3.24
C GLY A 86 -0.82 7.29 -3.54
N LEU A 87 -2.15 7.08 -3.52
CA LEU A 87 -3.15 8.12 -3.73
C LEU A 87 -3.81 8.58 -2.43
N ALA A 88 -3.58 7.90 -1.32
CA ALA A 88 -4.20 8.21 -0.04
C ALA A 88 -3.65 9.51 0.56
N CYS A 89 -4.49 10.27 1.26
CA CYS A 89 -4.07 11.48 2.00
C CYS A 89 -3.12 11.20 3.18
N GLY A 90 -2.92 9.93 3.55
CA GLY A 90 -2.16 9.55 4.75
C GLY A 90 -2.87 9.89 6.07
N CYS A 91 -4.19 10.07 6.04
CA CYS A 91 -4.95 10.42 7.24
C CYS A 91 -5.02 9.23 8.22
N VAL A 92 -4.32 9.32 9.37
CA VAL A 92 -4.28 8.29 10.41
C VAL A 92 -5.17 8.68 11.60
N ARG A 93 -6.06 7.79 12.02
CA ARG A 93 -6.97 8.00 13.18
C ARG A 93 -7.51 6.68 13.73
N ASN A 94 -7.89 6.68 15.02
CA ASN A 94 -8.47 5.53 15.71
C ASN A 94 -9.96 5.71 16.08
N LEU A 95 -10.60 6.82 15.67
CA LEU A 95 -11.99 7.09 16.04
C LEU A 95 -12.98 6.41 15.06
N TYR A 96 -13.52 5.24 15.43
CA TYR A 96 -14.61 4.57 14.70
C TYR A 96 -15.71 4.11 15.66
N MET A 97 -16.98 4.25 15.26
CA MET A 97 -18.13 3.91 16.12
C MET A 97 -18.52 2.43 16.08
N THR A 98 -17.99 1.67 15.13
CA THR A 98 -18.26 0.24 14.98
C THR A 98 -17.30 -0.58 15.86
N GLY A 99 -17.85 -1.16 16.93
CA GLY A 99 -17.10 -2.00 17.89
C GLY A 99 -16.16 -3.04 17.27
N PRO A 100 -16.56 -3.80 16.22
CA PRO A 100 -15.69 -4.79 15.60
C PRO A 100 -14.38 -4.24 15.01
N LEU A 101 -14.32 -2.95 14.67
CA LEU A 101 -13.11 -2.34 14.13
C LEU A 101 -12.11 -1.93 15.22
N HIS A 102 -12.53 -1.82 16.48
CA HIS A 102 -11.69 -1.27 17.53
C HIS A 102 -10.40 -2.08 17.75
N ALA A 103 -10.49 -3.42 17.70
CA ALA A 103 -9.34 -4.28 17.90
C ALA A 103 -8.28 -4.09 16.81
N ILE A 104 -8.69 -4.09 15.54
CA ILE A 104 -7.76 -3.94 14.42
C ILE A 104 -7.18 -2.53 14.33
N LEU A 105 -7.96 -1.49 14.67
CA LEU A 105 -7.46 -0.12 14.69
C LEU A 105 -6.46 0.10 15.83
N ARG A 106 -6.71 -0.47 17.02
CA ARG A 106 -5.74 -0.44 18.12
C ARG A 106 -4.42 -1.09 17.72
N ALA A 107 -4.47 -2.31 17.17
CA ALA A 107 -3.27 -2.99 16.68
C ALA A 107 -2.55 -2.18 15.58
N SER A 108 -3.30 -1.51 14.68
CA SER A 108 -2.71 -0.67 13.63
C SER A 108 -2.02 0.57 14.20
N VAL A 109 -2.58 1.19 15.25
CA VAL A 109 -1.98 2.35 15.91
C VAL A 109 -0.73 1.96 16.71
N GLU A 110 -0.76 0.83 17.41
CA GLU A 110 0.42 0.31 18.12
C GLU A 110 1.60 0.10 17.17
N VAL A 111 1.35 -0.41 15.96
CA VAL A 111 2.38 -0.51 14.91
C VAL A 111 2.79 0.86 14.38
N TRP A 112 1.84 1.77 14.16
CA TRP A 112 2.13 3.13 13.65
C TRP A 112 3.00 3.96 14.60
N GLU A 113 2.84 3.77 15.91
CA GLU A 113 3.61 4.47 16.95
C GLU A 113 4.94 3.78 17.28
N SER A 114 5.19 2.58 16.73
CA SER A 114 6.45 1.88 16.92
C SER A 114 7.54 2.46 16.01
N ASP A 115 8.75 2.66 16.56
CA ASP A 115 9.96 2.93 15.79
C ASP A 115 10.69 1.59 15.53
N PRO A 116 10.71 1.08 14.29
CA PRO A 116 11.31 -0.21 13.96
C PRO A 116 12.84 -0.18 13.88
#